data_AF-A0A1C6W999-F1
#
_entry.id   AF-A0A1C6W999-F1
#
_cell.length_a   1.000
_cell.length_b   1.000
_cell.length_c   1.000
_cell.angle_alpha   90.00
_cell.angle_beta   90.00
_cell.angle_gamma   90.00
#
_symmetry.space_group_name_H-M   'P 1'
#
loop_
_entity.id
_entity.type
_entity.pdbx_description
1 polymer ?
#
loop_
_entity_poly.entity_id
_entity_poly.type
_entity_poly.pdbx_seq_one_letter_code
_entity_poly.pdbx_strand_id
1 'polypeptide(L)'
;MNKTYIKVYLALFSIAGYMQNVTFASETETVAYNCTKHGTLRYRPTSIYDQYKDEACSDLDEALAVTKYARQASDLLIKLSEVNVQDYSTYSTENGNIIYTKKIGNVDIGRLDFTVPSSSKYPTVFRQYWDFKYDKNTDEKIINGKVVRIYCKNTALFEKHNPDPNYKPRTKVYTLGSRIYLREMTVIVCPSRTLNYDGEINQKIELKEVYENQKSIETGIDPEEALNKLGDNLSGFVIRKGDDDQVHVTYINAIYDTGNSTEFAHNKRERDLAYTNILNLAQHILSNE
;
A
#
# COMPACT_ATOMS: atom_id res chain seq x y z
N MET A 1 2.83 -19.07 -37.88
CA MET A 1 3.08 -18.24 -36.68
C MET A 1 1.73 -17.88 -36.06
N ASN A 2 1.42 -18.39 -34.86
CA ASN A 2 0.09 -18.27 -34.28
C ASN A 2 -0.17 -16.82 -33.82
N LYS A 3 -1.20 -16.16 -34.38
CA LYS A 3 -1.52 -14.74 -34.12
C LYS A 3 -1.75 -14.44 -32.64
N THR A 4 -2.17 -15.44 -31.86
CA THR A 4 -2.38 -15.33 -30.41
C THR A 4 -1.08 -15.25 -29.64
N TYR A 5 -0.05 -16.01 -30.06
CA TYR A 5 1.25 -16.05 -29.39
C TYR A 5 2.01 -14.72 -29.54
N ILE A 6 1.88 -14.08 -30.70
CA ILE A 6 2.48 -12.77 -30.99
C ILE A 6 1.85 -11.67 -30.10
N LYS A 7 0.54 -11.74 -29.84
CA LYS A 7 -0.15 -10.77 -28.96
C LYS A 7 0.29 -10.90 -27.49
N VAL A 8 0.45 -12.13 -27.00
CA VAL A 8 0.94 -12.39 -25.64
C VAL A 8 2.39 -11.91 -25.49
N TYR A 9 3.24 -12.17 -26.47
CA TYR A 9 4.64 -11.75 -26.45
C TYR A 9 4.82 -10.22 -26.49
N LEU A 10 4.02 -9.51 -27.29
CA LEU A 10 3.99 -8.04 -27.35
C LEU A 10 3.46 -7.41 -26.04
N ALA A 11 2.46 -8.02 -25.41
CA ALA A 11 1.99 -7.58 -24.09
C ALA A 11 3.07 -7.78 -23.01
N LEU A 12 3.79 -8.90 -23.03
CA LEU A 12 4.90 -9.16 -22.11
C LEU A 12 6.09 -8.20 -22.33
N PHE A 13 6.40 -7.86 -23.59
CA PHE A 13 7.43 -6.84 -23.90
C PHE A 13 7.02 -5.44 -23.45
N SER A 14 5.73 -5.10 -23.47
CA SER A 14 5.26 -3.82 -22.93
C SER A 14 5.40 -3.73 -21.39
N ILE A 15 5.29 -4.86 -20.69
CA ILE A 15 5.49 -4.95 -19.23
C ILE A 15 6.99 -4.94 -18.88
N ALA A 16 7.84 -5.65 -19.65
CA ALA A 16 9.29 -5.59 -19.49
C ALA A 16 9.85 -4.18 -19.80
N GLY A 17 9.31 -3.53 -20.83
CA GLY A 17 9.51 -2.11 -21.11
C GLY A 17 9.07 -1.24 -19.94
N TYR A 18 7.96 -1.54 -19.24
CA TYR A 18 7.54 -0.83 -18.03
C TYR A 18 8.52 -0.98 -16.85
N MET A 19 9.14 -2.17 -16.71
CA MET A 19 10.18 -2.40 -15.71
C MET A 19 11.47 -1.62 -16.01
N GLN A 20 11.77 -1.36 -17.28
CA GLN A 20 12.91 -0.53 -17.72
C GLN A 20 12.58 0.98 -17.86
N ASN A 21 11.31 1.34 -18.10
CA ASN A 21 10.82 2.72 -18.27
C ASN A 21 10.66 3.49 -16.95
N VAL A 22 11.20 2.97 -15.84
CA VAL A 22 11.57 3.77 -14.66
C VAL A 22 12.54 4.92 -15.03
N THR A 23 13.09 4.93 -16.24
CA THR A 23 13.85 6.04 -16.83
C THR A 23 13.04 7.32 -17.09
N PHE A 24 11.70 7.31 -17.09
CA PHE A 24 10.91 8.55 -17.18
C PHE A 24 10.76 9.31 -15.86
N ALA A 25 11.27 8.77 -14.74
CA ALA A 25 11.39 9.50 -13.47
C ALA A 25 12.69 10.31 -13.36
N SER A 26 13.52 10.35 -14.40
CA SER A 26 14.77 11.14 -14.43
C SER A 26 14.52 12.66 -14.37
N GLU A 27 13.33 13.15 -14.74
CA GLU A 27 13.02 14.58 -14.63
C GLU A 27 12.72 15.05 -13.20
N THR A 28 12.60 14.13 -12.22
CA THR A 28 12.55 14.50 -10.79
C THR A 28 13.91 14.43 -10.08
N GLU A 29 14.98 14.01 -10.76
CA GLU A 29 16.35 14.06 -10.20
C GLU A 29 16.87 15.50 -10.07
N THR A 30 16.27 16.48 -10.75
CA THR A 30 16.64 17.89 -10.66
C THR A 30 16.22 18.54 -9.34
N VAL A 31 15.27 17.96 -8.59
CA VAL A 31 14.90 18.46 -7.25
C VAL A 31 15.80 17.88 -6.16
N ALA A 32 16.58 16.83 -6.46
CA ALA A 32 17.53 16.24 -5.50
C ALA A 32 18.85 17.02 -5.38
N TYR A 33 19.09 18.03 -6.21
CA TYR A 33 20.38 18.74 -6.26
C TYR A 33 20.48 20.03 -5.44
N ASN A 34 19.38 20.47 -4.80
CA ASN A 34 19.35 21.73 -4.03
C ASN A 34 19.03 21.59 -2.53
N CYS A 35 19.37 20.47 -1.90
CA CYS A 35 19.44 20.41 -0.43
C CYS A 35 20.90 20.51 0.03
N THR A 36 21.31 21.75 0.24
CA THR A 36 22.59 22.21 0.79
C THR A 36 23.00 21.51 2.09
N LYS A 37 24.33 21.42 2.25
CA LYS A 37 25.17 20.76 3.27
C LYS A 37 24.82 20.89 4.77
N HIS A 38 23.68 21.44 5.17
CA HIS A 38 23.31 21.68 6.57
C HIS A 38 21.91 21.22 6.99
N GLY A 39 21.16 20.49 6.14
CA GLY A 39 19.94 19.79 6.57
C GLY A 39 20.26 18.45 7.23
N THR A 40 19.67 18.16 8.39
CA THR A 40 19.87 16.92 9.17
C THR A 40 19.32 15.64 8.53
N LEU A 41 18.89 15.68 7.27
CA LEU A 41 18.47 14.50 6.50
C LEU A 41 19.71 13.71 6.02
N ARG A 42 20.31 12.95 6.94
CA ARG A 42 21.24 11.85 6.60
C ARG A 42 20.46 10.71 5.93
N TYR A 43 20.11 10.86 4.66
CA TYR A 43 19.57 9.74 3.90
C TYR A 43 20.05 9.76 2.46
N ARG A 44 21.07 8.95 2.17
CA ARG A 44 21.28 8.37 0.84
C ARG A 44 20.54 7.03 0.82
N PRO A 45 19.35 6.90 0.20
CA PRO A 45 18.77 5.59 0.01
C PRO A 45 19.65 4.83 -0.98
N THR A 46 20.34 3.79 -0.54
CA THR A 46 20.39 2.57 -1.34
C THR A 46 18.94 2.20 -1.62
N SER A 47 18.61 1.91 -2.88
CA SER A 47 17.23 1.60 -3.23
C SER A 47 16.73 0.45 -2.34
N ILE A 48 15.43 0.41 -2.04
CA ILE A 48 14.79 -0.71 -1.33
C ILE A 48 15.28 -2.06 -1.88
N TYR A 49 15.45 -2.13 -3.21
CA TYR A 49 15.99 -3.29 -3.89
C TYR A 49 17.41 -3.68 -3.43
N ASP A 50 18.33 -2.71 -3.28
CA ASP A 50 19.71 -2.99 -2.86
C ASP A 50 19.78 -3.53 -1.42
N GLN A 51 18.85 -3.11 -0.55
CA GLN A 51 18.81 -3.52 0.86
C GLN A 51 18.30 -4.96 1.04
N TYR A 52 17.41 -5.41 0.16
CA TYR A 52 16.77 -6.74 0.25
C TYR A 52 16.96 -7.57 -1.01
N LYS A 53 18.08 -7.36 -1.72
CA LYS A 53 18.40 -8.07 -2.97
C LYS A 53 18.39 -9.60 -2.81
N ASP A 54 18.73 -10.08 -1.61
CA ASP A 54 18.77 -11.51 -1.31
C ASP A 54 17.35 -12.11 -1.19
N GLU A 55 16.32 -11.26 -1.03
CA GLU A 55 14.90 -11.62 -0.98
C GLU A 55 14.21 -11.41 -2.35
N ALA A 56 14.97 -11.16 -3.42
CA ALA A 56 14.40 -10.93 -4.75
C ALA A 56 13.69 -12.19 -5.28
N CYS A 57 12.46 -12.02 -5.76
CA CYS A 57 11.71 -13.08 -6.42
C CYS A 57 12.37 -13.44 -7.75
N SER A 58 12.59 -14.72 -7.99
CA SER A 58 13.08 -15.26 -9.26
C SER A 58 11.99 -15.87 -10.13
N ASP A 59 10.76 -15.99 -9.61
CA ASP A 59 9.61 -16.52 -10.33
C ASP A 59 8.87 -15.38 -11.07
N LEU A 60 8.91 -15.45 -12.40
CA LEU A 60 8.29 -14.44 -13.27
C LEU A 60 6.76 -14.48 -13.21
N ASP A 61 6.17 -15.66 -13.12
CA ASP A 61 4.72 -15.83 -13.12
C ASP A 61 4.13 -15.26 -11.83
N GLU A 62 4.77 -15.56 -10.70
CA GLU A 62 4.43 -14.97 -9.41
C GLU A 62 4.53 -13.44 -9.43
N ALA A 63 5.65 -12.90 -9.94
CA ALA A 63 5.85 -11.47 -10.05
C ALA A 63 4.80 -10.79 -10.93
N LEU A 64 4.39 -11.44 -12.02
CA LEU A 64 3.35 -10.94 -12.92
C LEU A 64 1.97 -10.93 -12.25
N ALA A 65 1.61 -12.02 -11.54
CA ALA A 65 0.35 -12.11 -10.81
C ALA A 65 0.25 -11.03 -9.72
N VAL A 66 1.32 -10.85 -8.94
CA VAL A 66 1.43 -9.82 -7.90
C VAL A 66 1.30 -8.42 -8.47
N THR A 67 2.00 -8.15 -9.58
CA THR A 67 1.96 -6.82 -10.22
C THR A 67 0.55 -6.50 -10.73
N LYS A 68 -0.12 -7.50 -11.33
CA LYS A 68 -1.51 -7.36 -11.79
C LYS A 68 -2.45 -7.06 -10.62
N TYR A 69 -2.35 -7.82 -9.52
CA TYR A 69 -3.18 -7.60 -8.34
C TYR A 69 -2.94 -6.21 -7.74
N ALA A 70 -1.67 -5.80 -7.53
CA ALA A 70 -1.33 -4.47 -7.02
C ALA A 70 -1.91 -3.35 -7.90
N ARG A 71 -1.89 -3.52 -9.22
CA ARG A 71 -2.48 -2.56 -10.15
C ARG A 71 -3.99 -2.46 -9.98
N GLN A 72 -4.69 -3.59 -9.96
CA GLN A 72 -6.15 -3.62 -9.78
C GLN A 72 -6.57 -3.04 -8.42
N ALA A 73 -5.85 -3.38 -7.34
CA ALA A 73 -6.07 -2.81 -6.02
C ALA A 73 -5.87 -1.29 -6.02
N SER A 74 -4.82 -0.80 -6.71
CA SER A 74 -4.59 0.64 -6.85
C SER A 74 -5.71 1.36 -7.57
N ASP A 75 -6.24 0.77 -8.65
CA ASP A 75 -7.33 1.36 -9.42
C ASP A 75 -8.63 1.42 -8.60
N LEU A 76 -8.90 0.39 -7.78
CA LEU A 76 -10.03 0.38 -6.87
C LEU A 76 -9.89 1.43 -5.75
N LEU A 77 -8.70 1.56 -5.16
CA LEU A 77 -8.42 2.61 -4.15
C LEU A 77 -8.64 4.02 -4.70
N ILE A 78 -8.18 4.29 -5.94
CA ILE A 78 -8.40 5.58 -6.60
C ILE A 78 -9.90 5.87 -6.69
N LYS A 79 -10.68 4.93 -7.25
CA LYS A 79 -12.12 5.12 -7.41
C LYS A 79 -12.84 5.29 -6.07
N LEU A 80 -12.49 4.49 -5.06
CA LEU A 80 -13.05 4.64 -3.71
C LEU A 80 -12.72 5.99 -3.08
N SER A 81 -11.53 6.57 -3.36
CA SER A 81 -11.17 7.91 -2.87
C SER A 81 -11.98 9.03 -3.53
N GLU A 82 -12.60 8.76 -4.68
CA GLU A 82 -13.42 9.71 -5.45
C GLU A 82 -14.91 9.58 -5.13
N VAL A 83 -15.32 8.53 -4.40
CA VAL A 83 -16.69 8.36 -3.94
C VAL A 83 -17.09 9.50 -3.00
N ASN A 84 -18.31 10.00 -3.18
CA ASN A 84 -18.90 11.00 -2.31
C ASN A 84 -19.19 10.40 -0.93
N VAL A 85 -18.78 11.09 0.12
CA VAL A 85 -18.91 10.64 1.51
C VAL A 85 -20.20 11.11 2.20
N GLN A 86 -21.15 11.71 1.48
CA GLN A 86 -22.40 12.24 2.05
C GLN A 86 -23.24 11.20 2.79
N ASP A 87 -23.21 9.94 2.36
CA ASP A 87 -23.94 8.85 3.00
C ASP A 87 -23.07 8.03 3.98
N TYR A 88 -21.84 8.48 4.24
CA TYR A 88 -20.96 7.90 5.25
C TYR A 88 -21.29 8.49 6.62
N SER A 89 -21.18 7.65 7.65
CA SER A 89 -21.16 8.11 9.04
C SER A 89 -19.80 8.73 9.36
N THR A 90 -19.79 9.84 10.10
CA THR A 90 -18.56 10.56 10.44
C THR A 90 -18.24 10.47 11.92
N TYR A 91 -16.97 10.35 12.25
CA TYR A 91 -16.46 10.62 13.60
C TYR A 91 -15.24 11.53 13.54
N SER A 92 -15.10 12.40 14.53
CA SER A 92 -13.95 13.30 14.63
C SER A 92 -12.90 12.68 15.55
N THR A 93 -11.64 12.76 15.13
CA THR A 93 -10.48 12.52 15.98
C THR A 93 -10.31 13.67 16.98
N GLU A 94 -9.52 13.46 18.04
CA GLU A 94 -9.19 14.51 19.02
C GLU A 94 -8.57 15.76 18.37
N ASN A 95 -7.83 15.57 17.27
CA ASN A 95 -7.17 16.64 16.51
C ASN A 95 -8.07 17.27 15.43
N GLY A 96 -9.37 16.94 15.41
CA GLY A 96 -10.35 17.53 14.48
C GLY A 96 -10.40 16.91 13.08
N ASN A 97 -9.54 15.94 12.75
CA ASN A 97 -9.64 15.20 11.49
C ASN A 97 -10.91 14.35 11.48
N ILE A 98 -11.58 14.30 10.33
CA ILE A 98 -12.82 13.54 10.16
C ILE A 98 -12.49 12.19 9.55
N ILE A 99 -13.08 11.15 10.12
CA ILE A 99 -13.03 9.80 9.57
C ILE A 99 -14.44 9.39 9.17
N TYR A 100 -14.54 8.89 7.96
CA TYR A 100 -15.76 8.45 7.32
C TYR A 100 -15.84 6.93 7.41
N THR A 101 -17.03 6.42 7.75
CA THR A 101 -17.30 5.00 7.84
C THR A 101 -18.60 4.64 7.14
N LYS A 102 -18.62 3.52 6.45
CA LYS A 102 -19.82 3.01 5.78
C LYS A 102 -19.79 1.48 5.76
N LYS A 103 -20.94 0.87 6.02
CA LYS A 103 -21.10 -0.58 5.89
C LYS A 103 -21.86 -0.89 4.60
N ILE A 104 -21.27 -1.70 3.73
CA ILE A 104 -21.89 -2.22 2.51
C ILE A 104 -21.81 -3.75 2.53
N GLY A 105 -22.94 -4.44 2.53
CA GLY A 105 -22.97 -5.89 2.70
C GLY A 105 -22.14 -6.34 3.92
N ASN A 106 -21.09 -7.12 3.67
CA ASN A 106 -20.16 -7.62 4.69
C ASN A 106 -18.90 -6.76 4.84
N VAL A 107 -18.77 -5.65 4.12
CA VAL A 107 -17.60 -4.76 4.19
C VAL A 107 -17.90 -3.54 5.06
N ASP A 108 -17.03 -3.27 6.03
CA ASP A 108 -16.97 -2.05 6.82
C ASP A 108 -15.82 -1.17 6.28
N ILE A 109 -16.18 -0.16 5.50
CA ILE A 109 -15.27 0.81 4.91
C ILE A 109 -14.92 1.86 5.95
N GLY A 110 -13.64 2.11 6.15
CA GLY A 110 -13.13 3.30 6.82
C GLY A 110 -12.31 4.15 5.85
N ARG A 111 -12.46 5.47 5.93
CA ARG A 111 -11.74 6.45 5.11
C ARG A 111 -11.33 7.64 5.96
N LEU A 112 -10.05 7.98 5.90
CA LEU A 112 -9.45 9.16 6.53
C LEU A 112 -8.96 10.09 5.43
N ASP A 113 -9.47 11.33 5.42
CA ASP A 113 -9.02 12.38 4.52
C ASP A 113 -8.35 13.50 5.32
N PHE A 114 -7.20 13.98 4.86
CA PHE A 114 -6.50 15.12 5.45
C PHE A 114 -5.56 15.77 4.43
N THR A 115 -5.09 16.97 4.76
CA THR A 115 -4.12 17.72 3.95
C THR A 115 -2.83 17.93 4.71
N VAL A 116 -1.71 17.94 3.98
CA VAL A 116 -0.41 18.35 4.47
C VAL A 116 -0.03 19.66 3.75
N PRO A 117 0.13 20.78 4.48
CA PRO A 117 0.54 22.06 3.91
C PRO A 117 1.83 22.03 3.09
N SER A 118 1.82 22.78 2.00
CA SER A 118 2.85 22.88 0.97
C SER A 118 2.92 21.64 0.05
N SER A 119 2.59 21.86 -1.22
CA SER A 119 2.72 20.86 -2.28
C SER A 119 4.15 20.38 -2.49
N SER A 120 5.14 21.16 -2.03
CA SER A 120 6.56 20.78 -2.01
C SER A 120 6.84 19.57 -1.12
N LYS A 121 5.99 19.31 -0.12
CA LYS A 121 6.11 18.14 0.78
C LYS A 121 5.65 16.84 0.13
N TYR A 122 5.08 16.87 -1.08
CA TYR A 122 4.57 15.70 -1.78
C TYR A 122 5.58 14.53 -1.82
N PRO A 123 6.87 14.74 -2.17
CA PRO A 123 7.87 13.67 -2.14
C PRO A 123 8.17 13.15 -0.75
N THR A 124 8.11 13.99 0.27
CA THR A 124 8.33 13.60 1.67
C THR A 124 7.19 12.71 2.17
N VAL A 125 5.94 13.10 1.90
CA VAL A 125 4.74 12.37 2.34
C VAL A 125 4.74 10.92 1.82
N PHE A 126 4.87 10.71 0.51
CA PHE A 126 4.84 9.33 -0.01
C PHE A 126 6.09 8.52 0.35
N ARG A 127 7.22 9.17 0.69
CA ARG A 127 8.43 8.47 1.15
C ARG A 127 8.30 7.99 2.58
N GLN A 128 7.77 8.83 3.47
CA GLN A 128 7.52 8.51 4.87
C GLN A 128 6.44 7.43 5.01
N TYR A 129 5.35 7.51 4.24
CA TYR A 129 4.29 6.49 4.27
C TYR A 129 4.68 5.17 3.58
N TRP A 130 5.72 5.19 2.74
CA TRP A 130 6.34 3.99 2.17
C TRP A 130 7.69 3.68 2.84
N ASP A 131 7.84 4.01 4.12
CA ASP A 131 8.97 3.56 4.93
C ASP A 131 8.60 2.32 5.75
N PHE A 132 9.35 1.25 5.49
CA PHE A 132 9.24 -0.04 6.18
C PHE A 132 10.61 -0.56 6.61
N LYS A 133 11.65 0.28 6.54
CA LYS A 133 12.99 -0.13 6.93
C LYS A 133 12.98 -0.55 8.40
N TYR A 134 13.56 -1.70 8.71
CA TYR A 134 13.56 -2.24 10.07
C TYR A 134 14.73 -1.66 10.88
N ASP A 135 14.76 -0.35 11.13
CA ASP A 135 15.56 0.25 12.19
C ASP A 135 14.72 0.43 13.47
N LYS A 136 15.41 0.47 14.62
CA LYS A 136 14.96 0.12 15.98
C LYS A 136 13.69 0.79 16.54
N ASN A 137 13.01 1.66 15.79
CA ASN A 137 11.77 2.33 16.19
C ASN A 137 10.64 1.93 15.24
N THR A 138 9.98 0.80 15.52
CA THR A 138 8.80 0.32 14.77
C THR A 138 7.54 1.18 15.03
N ASP A 139 7.54 1.94 16.12
CA ASP A 139 6.32 2.61 16.63
C ASP A 139 5.98 3.89 15.85
N GLU A 140 6.90 4.40 15.04
CA GLU A 140 6.73 5.61 14.23
C GLU A 140 6.35 5.31 12.77
N LYS A 141 6.24 4.02 12.40
CA LYS A 141 6.07 3.59 11.00
C LYS A 141 4.67 3.09 10.72
N ILE A 142 4.20 3.37 9.50
CA ILE A 142 2.91 2.90 9.01
C ILE A 142 2.99 1.44 8.58
N ILE A 143 4.06 1.06 7.89
CA ILE A 143 4.26 -0.30 7.37
C ILE A 143 5.21 -1.06 8.28
N ASN A 144 4.62 -1.84 9.19
CA ASN A 144 5.33 -2.71 10.12
C ASN A 144 5.27 -4.16 9.66
N GLY A 145 6.36 -4.63 9.05
CA GLY A 145 6.52 -6.02 8.63
C GLY A 145 7.95 -6.34 8.20
N LYS A 146 8.34 -7.61 8.35
CA LYS A 146 9.61 -8.11 7.83
C LYS A 146 9.47 -8.31 6.33
N VAL A 147 10.33 -7.70 5.52
CA VAL A 147 10.41 -8.01 4.09
C VAL A 147 10.84 -9.46 3.92
N VAL A 148 10.02 -10.24 3.22
CA VAL A 148 10.28 -11.66 2.92
C VAL A 148 10.35 -11.93 1.42
N ARG A 149 9.96 -10.96 0.59
CA ARG A 149 10.11 -11.04 -0.86
C ARG A 149 10.09 -9.65 -1.49
N ILE A 150 10.96 -9.41 -2.48
CA ILE A 150 10.90 -8.24 -3.35
C ILE A 150 10.56 -8.66 -4.77
N TYR A 151 9.57 -8.01 -5.37
CA TYR A 151 9.19 -8.21 -6.76
C TYR A 151 9.79 -7.14 -7.68
N CYS A 152 9.79 -5.89 -7.22
CA CYS A 152 10.44 -4.77 -7.90
C CYS A 152 10.78 -3.65 -6.91
N LYS A 153 11.41 -2.56 -7.39
CA LYS A 153 11.86 -1.42 -6.56
C LYS A 153 10.78 -0.84 -5.62
N ASN A 154 9.50 -0.97 -5.99
CA ASN A 154 8.38 -0.41 -5.22
C ASN A 154 7.33 -1.44 -4.82
N THR A 155 7.61 -2.74 -4.89
CA THR A 155 6.64 -3.80 -4.54
C THR A 155 7.33 -4.89 -3.74
N ALA A 156 6.82 -5.13 -2.55
CA ALA A 156 7.39 -6.09 -1.61
C ALA A 156 6.29 -6.84 -0.85
N LEU A 157 6.61 -8.07 -0.46
CA LEU A 157 5.82 -8.87 0.46
C LEU A 157 6.39 -8.75 1.87
N PHE A 158 5.49 -8.52 2.82
CA PHE A 158 5.81 -8.35 4.22
C PHE A 158 5.20 -9.48 5.05
N GLU A 159 5.98 -10.09 5.92
CA GLU A 159 5.48 -10.91 7.02
C GLU A 159 5.05 -9.98 8.18
N LYS A 160 3.81 -10.12 8.67
CA LYS A 160 3.31 -9.37 9.84
C LYS A 160 4.25 -9.61 11.02
N HIS A 161 4.75 -8.53 11.61
CA HIS A 161 5.43 -8.66 12.90
C HIS A 161 4.44 -9.15 13.95
N ASN A 162 4.76 -10.26 14.62
CA ASN A 162 4.03 -10.66 15.82
C ASN A 162 4.57 -9.83 17.00
N PRO A 163 3.75 -8.98 17.64
CA PRO A 163 4.22 -8.11 18.72
C PRO A 163 4.63 -8.88 19.98
N ASP A 164 4.18 -10.13 20.16
CA ASP A 164 4.55 -10.95 21.31
C ASP A 164 5.77 -11.84 20.98
N PRO A 165 6.96 -11.56 21.57
CA PRO A 165 8.15 -12.38 21.35
C PRO A 165 8.06 -13.79 21.96
N ASN A 166 7.13 -14.02 22.90
CA ASN A 166 6.92 -15.30 23.57
C ASN A 166 5.88 -16.17 22.87
N TYR A 167 5.04 -15.57 22.03
CA TYR A 167 4.08 -16.29 21.21
C TYR A 167 4.67 -16.56 19.83
N LYS A 168 4.77 -17.83 19.45
CA LYS A 168 4.99 -18.21 18.05
C LYS A 168 3.62 -18.50 17.45
N PRO A 169 3.07 -17.61 16.61
CA PRO A 169 1.80 -17.88 15.95
C PRO A 169 1.95 -19.15 15.12
N ARG A 170 0.90 -19.98 15.12
CA ARG A 170 0.89 -21.23 14.35
C ARG A 170 0.89 -20.96 12.84
N THR A 171 0.44 -19.77 12.43
CA THR A 171 0.36 -19.32 11.04
C THR A 171 1.11 -18.01 10.87
N LYS A 172 1.80 -17.86 9.73
CA LYS A 172 2.41 -16.60 9.33
C LYS A 172 1.44 -15.82 8.46
N VAL A 173 1.33 -14.52 8.72
CA VAL A 173 0.49 -13.62 7.91
C VAL A 173 1.38 -12.85 6.96
N TYR A 174 1.13 -13.00 5.66
CA TYR A 174 1.83 -12.24 4.62
C TYR A 174 0.93 -11.19 4.02
N THR A 175 1.56 -10.14 3.49
CA THR A 175 0.83 -8.97 3.11
C THR A 175 1.58 -8.18 2.06
N LEU A 176 0.90 -7.80 0.97
CA LEU A 176 1.51 -7.10 -0.16
C LEU A 176 1.51 -5.61 0.09
N GLY A 177 2.64 -4.95 -0.15
CA GLY A 177 2.67 -3.51 -0.33
C GLY A 177 3.17 -3.18 -1.74
N SER A 178 2.60 -2.14 -2.33
CA SER A 178 3.10 -1.59 -3.58
C SER A 178 2.94 -0.08 -3.64
N ARG A 179 4.00 0.63 -4.03
CA ARG A 179 3.95 2.07 -4.31
C ARG A 179 3.97 2.31 -5.82
N ILE A 180 2.89 2.90 -6.33
CA ILE A 180 2.64 3.10 -7.75
C ILE A 180 2.61 4.61 -8.02
N TYR A 181 3.51 5.05 -8.88
CA TYR A 181 3.58 6.43 -9.34
C TYR A 181 2.68 6.63 -10.57
N LEU A 182 1.79 7.61 -10.49
CA LEU A 182 0.96 8.09 -11.59
C LEU A 182 1.25 9.58 -11.82
N ARG A 183 0.73 10.12 -12.92
CA ARG A 183 1.04 11.49 -13.35
C ARG A 183 0.76 12.55 -12.27
N GLU A 184 -0.36 12.42 -11.56
CA GLU A 184 -0.86 13.44 -10.61
C GLU A 184 -0.94 12.91 -9.18
N MET A 185 -0.62 11.63 -8.97
CA MET A 185 -0.80 10.98 -7.68
C MET A 185 0.16 9.82 -7.47
N THR A 186 0.34 9.46 -6.21
CA THR A 186 1.05 8.27 -5.79
C THR A 186 0.06 7.43 -5.01
N VAL A 187 -0.10 6.18 -5.43
CA VAL A 187 -0.94 5.21 -4.72
C VAL A 187 -0.02 4.27 -3.98
N ILE A 188 -0.24 4.15 -2.68
CA ILE A 188 0.41 3.12 -1.87
C ILE A 188 -0.68 2.09 -1.58
N VAL A 189 -0.63 0.96 -2.27
CA VAL A 189 -1.42 -0.21 -1.89
C VAL A 189 -0.83 -0.70 -0.58
N CYS A 190 -1.60 -0.49 0.48
CA CYS A 190 -1.23 -1.00 1.77
C CYS A 190 -1.85 -2.38 1.94
N PRO A 191 -1.18 -3.22 2.69
CA PRO A 191 -1.82 -4.41 3.16
C PRO A 191 -2.84 -4.06 4.25
N SER A 192 -4.13 -4.25 3.99
CA SER A 192 -5.18 -4.26 5.02
C SER A 192 -5.16 -5.54 5.90
N ARG A 193 -4.25 -6.48 5.57
CA ARG A 193 -4.10 -7.89 6.06
C ARG A 193 -5.32 -8.73 5.65
N THR A 194 -5.24 -9.98 5.20
CA THR A 194 -4.38 -11.12 5.54
C THR A 194 -4.28 -11.99 4.28
N LEU A 195 -3.09 -12.33 3.76
CA LEU A 195 -2.99 -13.63 3.09
C LEU A 195 -2.99 -14.66 4.21
N ASN A 196 -4.12 -15.31 4.46
CA ASN A 196 -4.13 -16.59 5.18
C ASN A 196 -3.46 -17.62 4.27
N TYR A 197 -2.13 -17.57 4.19
CA TYR A 197 -1.38 -18.68 3.65
C TYR A 197 -1.22 -19.69 4.79
N ASP A 198 -1.95 -20.80 4.69
CA ASP A 198 -1.78 -21.98 5.55
C ASP A 198 -0.50 -22.73 5.13
N GLY A 199 0.62 -22.02 5.21
CA GLY A 199 1.94 -22.59 4.95
C GLY A 199 2.61 -22.93 6.26
N GLU A 200 3.04 -24.18 6.39
CA GLU A 200 3.92 -24.58 7.48
C GLU A 200 5.14 -23.66 7.54
N ILE A 201 5.60 -23.35 8.75
CA ILE A 201 6.73 -22.44 9.06
C ILE A 201 8.02 -22.78 8.28
N ASN A 202 8.13 -24.01 7.75
CA ASN A 202 9.31 -24.56 7.10
C ASN A 202 9.17 -24.80 5.58
N GLN A 203 8.05 -24.43 4.95
CA GLN A 203 7.86 -24.62 3.51
C GLN A 203 8.16 -23.35 2.72
N LYS A 204 8.70 -23.52 1.51
CA LYS A 204 8.92 -22.43 0.55
C LYS A 204 7.55 -21.81 0.23
N ILE A 205 7.41 -20.49 0.38
CA ILE A 205 6.13 -19.81 0.15
C ILE A 205 5.78 -19.92 -1.34
N GLU A 206 4.79 -20.76 -1.68
CA GLU A 206 4.24 -20.91 -3.03
C GLU A 206 3.18 -19.82 -3.27
N LEU A 207 3.64 -18.58 -3.44
CA LEU A 207 2.75 -17.43 -3.63
C LEU A 207 2.12 -17.38 -5.02
N LYS A 208 2.70 -18.08 -5.99
CA LYS A 208 2.17 -18.16 -7.35
C LYS A 208 0.70 -18.61 -7.33
N GLU A 209 0.40 -19.75 -6.71
CA GLU A 209 -0.97 -20.26 -6.64
C GLU A 209 -1.89 -19.32 -5.82
N VAL A 210 -1.36 -18.65 -4.80
CA VAL A 210 -2.12 -17.68 -4.00
C VAL A 210 -2.59 -16.50 -4.86
N TYR A 211 -1.70 -15.92 -5.67
CA TYR A 211 -2.04 -14.78 -6.52
C TYR A 211 -2.76 -15.17 -7.82
N GLU A 212 -2.51 -16.37 -8.35
CA GLU A 212 -3.27 -16.91 -9.49
C GLU A 212 -4.71 -17.24 -9.12
N ASN A 213 -4.95 -17.74 -7.90
CA ASN A 213 -6.28 -18.07 -7.39
C ASN A 213 -6.94 -16.92 -6.61
N GLN A 214 -6.27 -15.77 -6.49
CA GLN A 214 -6.86 -14.62 -5.83
C GLN A 214 -8.11 -14.13 -6.58
N LYS A 215 -9.11 -13.72 -5.81
CA LYS A 215 -10.34 -13.14 -6.38
C LYS A 215 -9.97 -11.92 -7.23
N SER A 216 -10.41 -11.92 -8.48
CA SER A 216 -10.22 -10.78 -9.36
C SER A 216 -11.06 -9.60 -8.88
N ILE A 217 -10.49 -8.40 -8.87
CA ILE A 217 -11.24 -7.18 -8.66
C ILE A 217 -12.03 -6.88 -9.94
N GLU A 218 -13.36 -6.85 -9.83
CA GLU A 218 -14.24 -6.49 -10.93
C GLU A 218 -14.06 -5.01 -11.32
N THR A 219 -13.95 -4.76 -12.62
CA THR A 219 -13.74 -3.41 -13.17
C THR A 219 -14.95 -2.99 -14.00
N GLY A 220 -15.24 -1.68 -14.02
CA GLY A 220 -16.33 -1.11 -14.85
C GLY A 220 -17.69 -1.07 -14.15
N ILE A 221 -17.73 -1.40 -12.87
CA ILE A 221 -18.89 -1.24 -11.98
C ILE A 221 -18.59 -0.17 -10.92
N ASP A 222 -19.60 0.14 -10.10
CA ASP A 222 -19.46 1.01 -8.93
C ASP A 222 -18.34 0.51 -7.99
N PRO A 223 -17.45 1.38 -7.46
CA PRO A 223 -16.32 0.95 -6.66
C PRO A 223 -16.71 0.34 -5.31
N GLU A 224 -17.80 0.77 -4.69
CA GLU A 224 -18.32 0.15 -3.47
C GLU A 224 -18.88 -1.25 -3.79
N GLU A 225 -19.61 -1.39 -4.89
CA GLU A 225 -20.05 -2.69 -5.39
C GLU A 225 -18.87 -3.63 -5.68
N ALA A 226 -17.83 -3.14 -6.36
CA ALA A 226 -16.61 -3.89 -6.66
C ALA A 226 -15.90 -4.36 -5.38
N LEU A 227 -15.82 -3.50 -4.37
CA LEU A 227 -15.24 -3.83 -3.07
C LEU A 227 -16.05 -4.90 -2.33
N ASN A 228 -17.39 -4.80 -2.33
CA ASN A 228 -18.24 -5.81 -1.72
C ASN A 228 -18.13 -7.18 -2.44
N LYS A 229 -18.01 -7.18 -3.78
CA LYS A 229 -17.81 -8.41 -4.58
C LYS A 229 -16.42 -9.01 -4.43
N LEU A 230 -15.39 -8.17 -4.26
CA LEU A 230 -14.04 -8.64 -3.91
C LEU A 230 -14.11 -9.52 -2.67
N GLY A 231 -14.93 -9.12 -1.68
CA GLY A 231 -15.21 -9.94 -0.51
C GLY A 231 -13.93 -10.30 0.24
N ASP A 232 -13.06 -9.32 0.38
CA ASP A 232 -11.75 -9.35 1.03
C ASP A 232 -11.42 -7.92 1.51
N ASN A 233 -10.40 -7.80 2.35
CA ASN A 233 -9.94 -6.52 2.87
C ASN A 233 -9.22 -5.72 1.78
N LEU A 234 -9.26 -4.39 1.89
CA LEU A 234 -8.48 -3.48 1.03
C LEU A 234 -8.03 -2.26 1.82
N SER A 235 -6.74 -1.91 1.77
CA SER A 235 -6.29 -0.61 2.28
C SER A 235 -5.22 0.02 1.42
N GLY A 236 -5.01 1.32 1.64
CA GLY A 236 -3.98 2.05 0.95
C GLY A 236 -4.19 3.55 0.97
N PHE A 237 -3.16 4.24 0.51
CA PHE A 237 -3.14 5.68 0.37
C PHE A 237 -3.33 6.07 -1.09
N VAL A 238 -4.11 7.12 -1.31
CA VAL A 238 -4.11 7.90 -2.54
C VAL A 238 -3.60 9.30 -2.19
N ILE A 239 -2.40 9.63 -2.66
CA ILE A 239 -1.69 10.87 -2.33
C ILE A 239 -1.64 11.73 -3.58
N ARG A 240 -2.30 12.88 -3.55
CA ARG A 240 -2.39 13.83 -4.68
C ARG A 240 -1.60 15.10 -4.37
N LYS A 241 -0.91 15.62 -5.37
CA LYS A 241 -0.36 16.98 -5.31
C LYS A 241 -1.46 17.93 -5.73
N GLY A 242 -1.97 18.74 -4.81
CA GLY A 242 -3.03 19.71 -5.10
C GLY A 242 -2.48 20.97 -5.78
N ASP A 243 -3.35 21.63 -6.55
CA ASP A 243 -3.07 22.94 -7.17
C ASP A 243 -3.20 24.09 -6.15
N ASP A 244 -3.69 23.81 -4.95
CA ASP A 244 -3.90 24.72 -3.81
C ASP A 244 -2.68 24.83 -2.88
N ASP A 245 -1.50 24.43 -3.37
CA ASP A 245 -0.27 24.27 -2.59
C ASP A 245 -0.44 23.35 -1.37
N GLN A 246 -1.26 22.30 -1.48
CA GLN A 246 -1.41 21.26 -0.46
C GLN A 246 -1.06 19.89 -1.03
N VAL A 247 -0.75 18.96 -0.14
CA VAL A 247 -0.76 17.53 -0.44
C VAL A 247 -2.04 16.94 0.13
N HIS A 248 -2.90 16.41 -0.72
CA HIS A 248 -4.14 15.75 -0.32
C HIS A 248 -3.89 14.27 -0.11
N VAL A 249 -4.22 13.77 1.08
CA VAL A 249 -4.06 12.36 1.43
C VAL A 249 -5.41 11.76 1.76
N THR A 250 -5.77 10.71 1.05
CA THR A 250 -6.88 9.82 1.40
C THR A 250 -6.31 8.45 1.76
N TYR A 251 -6.58 7.99 2.98
CA TYR A 251 -6.31 6.62 3.41
C TYR A 251 -7.61 5.85 3.54
N ILE A 252 -7.70 4.72 2.84
CA ILE A 252 -8.86 3.82 2.89
C ILE A 252 -8.44 2.55 3.61
N ASN A 253 -9.30 2.03 4.48
CA ASN A 253 -9.14 0.74 5.12
C ASN A 253 -10.50 0.04 5.28
N ALA A 254 -10.78 -0.85 4.33
CA ALA A 254 -11.99 -1.65 4.25
C ALA A 254 -11.76 -3.04 4.85
N ILE A 255 -12.66 -3.43 5.76
CA ILE A 255 -12.61 -4.69 6.50
C ILE A 255 -13.82 -5.54 6.12
N TYR A 256 -13.57 -6.71 5.54
CA TYR A 256 -14.56 -7.73 5.24
C TYR A 256 -14.83 -8.59 6.49
N ASP A 257 -16.11 -8.68 6.86
CA ASP A 257 -16.60 -9.52 7.95
C ASP A 257 -16.79 -10.96 7.44
N THR A 258 -15.87 -11.85 7.84
CA THR A 258 -15.92 -13.29 7.55
C THR A 258 -16.87 -14.05 8.47
N GLY A 259 -17.56 -13.37 9.39
CA GLY A 259 -18.37 -13.98 10.46
C GLY A 259 -17.59 -14.28 11.74
N ASN A 260 -16.27 -14.05 11.74
CA ASN A 260 -15.42 -14.14 12.93
C ASN A 260 -15.43 -12.81 13.70
N SER A 261 -16.33 -12.67 14.66
CA SER A 261 -16.52 -11.43 15.42
C SER A 261 -15.28 -10.95 16.17
N THR A 262 -14.42 -11.88 16.63
CA THR A 262 -13.18 -11.52 17.35
C THR A 262 -12.16 -10.91 16.40
N GLU A 263 -11.96 -11.53 15.25
CA GLU A 263 -11.06 -11.02 14.20
C GLU A 263 -11.56 -9.69 13.64
N PHE A 264 -12.86 -9.58 13.37
CA PHE A 264 -13.47 -8.34 12.89
C PHE A 264 -13.27 -7.19 13.89
N ALA A 265 -13.51 -7.43 15.19
CA ALA A 265 -13.27 -6.43 16.23
C ALA A 265 -11.79 -6.06 16.37
N HIS A 266 -10.88 -7.04 16.25
CA HIS A 266 -9.44 -6.78 16.25
C HIS A 266 -9.03 -5.90 15.06
N ASN A 267 -9.52 -6.19 13.85
CA ASN A 267 -9.21 -5.43 12.65
C ASN A 267 -9.70 -3.97 12.76
N LYS A 268 -10.86 -3.73 13.37
CA LYS A 268 -11.33 -2.36 13.63
C LYS A 268 -10.39 -1.60 14.58
N ARG A 269 -9.90 -2.24 15.65
CA ARG A 269 -8.91 -1.63 16.56
C ARG A 269 -7.59 -1.32 15.86
N GLU A 270 -7.09 -2.24 15.04
CA GLU A 270 -5.86 -2.03 14.24
C GLU A 270 -6.03 -0.87 13.25
N ARG A 271 -7.21 -0.72 12.65
CA ARG A 271 -7.53 0.41 11.79
C ARG A 271 -7.50 1.73 12.56
N ASP A 272 -8.06 1.78 13.76
CA ASP A 272 -8.05 2.97 14.60
C ASP A 272 -6.61 3.36 14.98
N LEU A 273 -5.76 2.38 15.33
CA LEU A 273 -4.33 2.61 15.57
C LEU A 273 -3.62 3.14 14.32
N ALA A 274 -3.93 2.59 13.14
CA ALA A 274 -3.36 3.05 11.88
C ALA A 274 -3.70 4.53 11.62
N TYR A 275 -4.93 4.97 11.87
CA TYR A 275 -5.30 6.38 11.73
C TYR A 275 -4.48 7.29 12.65
N THR A 276 -4.31 6.91 13.92
CA THR A 276 -3.47 7.65 14.87
C THR A 276 -2.04 7.77 14.37
N ASN A 277 -1.43 6.67 13.92
CA ASN A 277 -0.04 6.67 13.43
C ASN A 277 0.12 7.52 12.16
N ILE A 278 -0.85 7.47 11.24
CA ILE A 278 -0.85 8.27 10.01
C ILE A 278 -0.86 9.76 10.34
N LEU A 279 -1.73 10.18 11.24
CA LEU A 279 -1.87 11.57 11.64
C LEU A 279 -0.66 12.06 12.44
N ASN A 280 -0.11 11.24 13.35
CA ASN A 280 1.12 11.57 14.06
C ASN A 280 2.31 11.77 13.10
N LEU A 281 2.45 10.88 12.11
CA LEU A 281 3.50 11.02 11.10
C LEU A 281 3.28 12.25 10.21
N ALA A 282 2.03 12.59 9.89
CA ALA A 282 1.72 13.85 9.21
C ALA A 282 2.17 15.06 10.05
N GLN A 283 1.93 15.06 11.35
CA GLN A 283 2.40 16.12 12.26
C GLN A 283 3.93 16.20 12.34
N HIS A 284 4.62 15.06 12.39
CA HIS A 284 6.08 15.03 12.35
C HIS A 284 6.68 15.57 11.06
N ILE A 285 6.02 15.34 9.91
CA ILE A 285 6.40 15.95 8.63
C ILE A 285 6.26 17.48 8.68
N LEU A 286 5.34 18.00 9.49
CA LEU A 286 5.16 19.45 9.69
C LEU A 286 6.14 20.04 10.71
N SER A 287 6.53 19.27 11.74
CA SER A 287 7.37 19.78 12.84
C SER A 287 8.88 19.74 12.56
N ASN A 288 9.34 18.96 11.58
CA ASN A 288 10.76 18.83 11.23
C ASN A 288 11.25 19.92 10.25
N GLU A 289 10.66 21.12 10.34
CA GLU A 289 11.13 22.38 9.73
C GLU A 289 12.05 23.14 10.70
#